data_AF-A0A926PW70-F1
#
_entry.id   AF-A0A926PW70-F1
#
_cell.length_a   1.000
_cell.length_b   1.000
_cell.length_c   1.000
_cell.angle_alpha   90.00
_cell.angle_beta   90.00
_cell.angle_gamma   90.00
#
_symmetry.space_group_name_H-M   'P 1'
#
loop_
_entity.id
_entity.type
_entity.pdbx_description
1 polymer ?
#
loop_
_entity_poly.entity_id
_entity_poly.type
_entity_poly.pdbx_seq_one_letter_code
_entity_poly.pdbx_strand_id
1 'polypeptide(L)' 'MLMLNDAQAMIVRSLLTKMLINDTYSVSQLEEALTWFEREDSKVSCPFEQVWSKQLAQEIVQALKNQS' A
#
# COMPACT_ATOMS: atom_id res chain seq x y z
N MET A 1 -13.57 -6.93 10.86
CA MET A 1 -12.85 -7.18 12.13
C MET A 1 -11.45 -7.62 11.74
N LEU A 2 -10.41 -6.97 12.25
CA LEU A 2 -9.04 -7.37 11.96
C LEU A 2 -8.73 -8.61 12.79
N MET A 3 -8.39 -9.73 12.15
CA MET A 3 -8.02 -10.96 12.83
C MET A 3 -6.57 -11.29 12.48
N LEU A 4 -5.67 -11.02 13.43
CA LEU A 4 -4.31 -11.54 13.38
C LEU A 4 -4.33 -12.98 13.87
N ASN A 5 -3.54 -13.84 13.24
CA ASN A 5 -3.25 -15.15 13.80
C ASN A 5 -2.24 -15.04 14.96
N ASP A 6 -2.08 -16.12 15.74
CA ASP A 6 -1.21 -16.12 16.92
C ASP A 6 0.24 -15.74 16.62
N ALA A 7 0.76 -16.15 15.46
CA ALA A 7 2.13 -15.82 15.03
C ALA A 7 2.28 -14.32 14.73
N GLN A 8 1.34 -13.74 13.98
CA GLN A 8 1.30 -12.31 13.68
C GLN A 8 1.16 -11.47 14.95
N ALA A 9 0.29 -11.88 15.87
CA ALA A 9 0.10 -11.19 17.14
C ALA A 9 1.38 -11.18 17.99
N MET A 10 2.13 -12.30 18.01
CA MET A 10 3.42 -12.39 18.70
C MET A 10 4.49 -11.48 18.08
N ILE A 11 4.53 -11.39 16.75
CA ILE A 11 5.47 -10.52 16.02
C ILE A 11 5.15 -9.05 16.33
N VAL A 12 3.89 -8.64 16.22
CA VAL A 12 3.46 -7.27 16.53
C VAL A 12 3.78 -6.92 17.98
N ARG A 13 3.48 -7.82 18.93
CA ARG A 13 3.79 -7.61 20.36
C ARG A 13 5.29 -7.41 20.58
N SER A 14 6.13 -8.22 19.94
CA SER A 14 7.59 -8.11 20.04
C SER A 14 8.09 -6.78 19.50
N LEU A 15 7.62 -6.36 18.31
CA LEU A 15 7.98 -5.10 17.69
C LEU A 15 7.55 -3.89 18.54
N LEU A 16 6.32 -3.87 19.04
CA LEU A 16 5.82 -2.80 19.91
C LEU A 16 6.60 -2.73 21.22
N THR A 17 6.94 -3.88 21.80
CA THR A 17 7.75 -3.93 23.02
C THR A 17 9.12 -3.31 22.78
N LYS A 18 9.79 -3.68 21.68
CA LYS A 18 11.10 -3.13 21.29
C LYS A 18 11.05 -1.62 21.06
N MET A 19 10.02 -1.11 20.39
CA MET A 19 9.84 0.34 20.22
C MET A 19 9.67 1.06 21.56
N LEU A 20 8.88 0.51 22.49
CA LEU A 20 8.64 1.12 23.80
C LEU A 20 9.91 1.22 24.65
N ILE A 21 10.79 0.22 24.57
CA ILE A 21 12.08 0.21 25.29
C ILE A 21 13.23 0.81 24.48
N ASN A 22 12.94 1.36 23.29
CA ASN A 22 13.91 1.91 22.35
C ASN A 22 15.05 0.93 21.97
N ASP A 23 14.71 -0.36 21.86
CA ASP A 23 15.61 -1.42 21.40
C ASP A 23 15.57 -1.53 19.87
N THR A 24 16.61 -2.11 19.30
CA THR A 24 16.73 -2.35 17.86
C THR A 24 15.67 -3.32 17.36
N TYR A 25 14.96 -2.92 16.31
CA TYR A 25 13.98 -3.73 15.61
C TYR A 25 14.22 -3.67 14.10
N SER A 26 13.78 -4.71 13.38
CA SER A 26 13.89 -4.73 11.93
C SER A 26 12.80 -3.87 11.31
N VAL A 27 13.19 -2.91 10.47
CA VAL A 27 12.25 -2.09 9.70
C VAL A 27 11.42 -2.95 8.76
N SER A 28 12.00 -3.99 8.14
CA SER A 28 11.26 -4.89 7.24
C SER A 28 10.14 -5.66 7.95
N GLN A 29 10.36 -6.08 9.19
CA GLN A 29 9.35 -6.76 10.00
C GLN A 29 8.24 -5.79 10.44
N LEU A 30 8.60 -4.52 10.66
CA LEU A 30 7.64 -3.47 10.94
C LEU A 30 6.75 -3.20 9.73
N GLU A 31 7.33 -3.03 8.54
CA GLU A 31 6.60 -2.82 7.29
C GLU A 31 5.65 -4.00 7.03
N GLU A 32 6.13 -5.23 7.13
CA GLU A 32 5.30 -6.43 6.99
C GLU A 32 4.16 -6.45 8.01
N ALA A 33 4.44 -6.15 9.28
CA ALA A 33 3.41 -6.09 10.30
C ALA A 33 2.35 -5.02 10.01
N LEU A 34 2.76 -3.86 9.49
CA LEU A 34 1.85 -2.79 9.07
C LEU A 34 0.93 -3.23 7.93
N THR A 35 1.42 -4.04 6.96
CA THR A 35 0.57 -4.56 5.88
C THR A 35 -0.59 -5.42 6.40
N TRP A 36 -0.44 -6.08 7.56
CA TRP A 36 -1.53 -6.85 8.16
C TRP A 36 -2.64 -5.96 8.73
N PHE A 37 -2.35 -4.68 8.98
CA PHE A 37 -3.32 -3.69 9.45
C PHE A 37 -3.97 -2.90 8.32
N GLU A 38 -3.39 -2.92 7.12
CA GLU A 38 -3.95 -2.29 5.94
C GLU A 38 -5.13 -3.13 5.42
N ARG A 39 -6.32 -2.51 5.33
CA ARG A 39 -7.45 -3.12 4.64
C ARG A 39 -7.20 -3.10 3.15
N GLU A 40 -7.48 -4.21 2.47
CA GLU A 40 -7.45 -4.36 1.01
C GLU A 40 -8.33 -3.31 0.26
N ASP A 41 -9.32 -2.74 0.94
CA ASP A 41 -10.17 -1.63 0.44
C ASP A 41 -9.49 -0.24 0.47
N SER A 42 -8.25 -0.14 0.93
CA SER A 42 -7.45 1.09 0.85
C SER A 42 -6.84 1.24 -0.54
N LYS A 43 -7.58 0.88 -1.60
CA LYS A 43 -7.35 1.51 -2.91
C LYS A 43 -7.68 2.97 -2.72
N VAL A 44 -6.65 3.76 -2.42
CA VAL A 44 -6.68 5.20 -2.60
C VAL A 44 -7.15 5.39 -4.04
N SER A 45 -8.42 5.74 -4.23
CA SER A 45 -8.92 6.14 -5.53
C SER A 45 -8.24 7.47 -5.82
N CYS A 46 -7.02 7.41 -6.35
CA CYS A 46 -6.29 8.58 -6.80
C CYS A 46 -7.15 9.19 -7.91
N PRO A 47 -7.78 10.35 -7.70
CA PRO A 47 -8.60 10.99 -8.74
C PRO A 47 -7.76 11.28 -9.98
N PHE A 48 -6.44 11.38 -9.79
CA PHE A 48 -5.45 11.56 -10.83
C PHE A 48 -5.39 10.40 -11.85
N GLU A 49 -5.48 9.13 -11.42
CA GLU A 49 -5.41 8.00 -12.37
C GLU A 49 -6.60 7.97 -13.35
N GLN A 50 -7.78 8.39 -12.90
CA GLN A 50 -8.97 8.44 -13.76
C GLN A 50 -8.94 9.60 -14.76
N VAL A 51 -8.26 10.71 -14.42
CA VAL A 51 -8.15 11.87 -15.31
C VAL A 51 -7.02 11.68 -16.32
N TRP A 52 -5.86 11.19 -15.86
CA TRP A 52 -4.71 10.91 -16.72
C TRP A 52 -4.98 9.78 -17.71
N SER A 53 -5.65 8.70 -17.30
CA SER A 53 -5.99 7.61 -18.22
C SER A 53 -6.89 8.08 -19.37
N LYS A 54 -7.84 8.98 -19.10
CA LYS A 54 -8.71 9.55 -20.13
C LYS A 54 -7.97 10.50 -21.07
N GLN A 55 -7.13 11.38 -20.54
CA GLN A 55 -6.33 12.29 -21.36
C GLN A 55 -5.30 11.52 -22.22
N LEU A 56 -4.58 10.56 -21.64
CA LEU A 56 -3.62 9.73 -22.35
C LEU A 56 -4.28 8.90 -23.46
N ALA A 57 -5.45 8.32 -23.19
CA ALA A 57 -6.21 7.60 -24.22
C ALA A 57 -6.63 8.51 -25.38
N GLN A 58 -7.00 9.77 -25.09
CA GLN A 58 -7.34 10.75 -26.13
C GLN A 58 -6.12 11.17 -26.95
N GLU A 59 -4.97 11.39 -26.31
CA GLU A 59 -3.70 11.73 -26.98
C GLU A 59 -3.23 10.60 -27.91
N ILE A 60 -3.33 9.34 -27.48
CA ILE A 60 -2.99 8.18 -28.31
C ILE A 60 -3.89 8.10 -29.55
N VAL A 61 -5.21 8.24 -29.37
CA VAL A 61 -6.16 8.21 -30.49
C VAL A 61 -5.90 9.34 -31.48
N GLN A 62 -5.55 10.52 -30.98
CA GLN A 62 -5.27 11.68 -31.83
C GLN A 62 -3.95 11.54 -32.58
N ALA A 63 -2.91 10.99 -31.94
CA ALA A 63 -1.65 10.66 -32.59
C ALA A 63 -1.82 9.61 -33.70
N LEU A 64 -2.62 8.56 -33.47
CA LEU A 64 -2.91 7.53 -34.48
C LEU A 64 -3.66 8.09 -35.70
N LYS A 65 -4.61 9.01 -35.47
CA LYS A 65 -5.33 9.69 -36.57
C LYS A 65 -4.43 10.60 -37.40
N ASN A 66 -3.44 11.25 -36.78
CA ASN A 66 -2.50 12.13 -37.49
C ASN A 66 -1.40 11.36 -38.25
N GLN A 67 -1.27 10.05 -38.04
CA GLN A 67 -0.37 9.16 -38.79
C GLN A 67 -1.05 8.45 -39.97
N SER A 68 -2.36 8.69 -40.19
CA SER A 68 -3.15 8.18 -41.31
C SER A 68 -3.26 9.23 -42.42
#